data_AF-A0A370DNM2-F1
#
_entry.id   AF-A0A370DNM2-F1
#
_cell.length_a   1.000
_cell.length_b   1.000
_cell.length_c   1.000
_cell.angle_alpha   90.00
_cell.angle_beta   90.00
_cell.angle_gamma   90.00
#
_symmetry.space_group_name_H-M   'P 1'
#
loop_
_entity.id
_entity.type
_entity.pdbx_description
1 polymer ?
#
loop_
_entity_poly.entity_id
_entity_poly.type
_entity_poly.pdbx_seq_one_letter_code
_entity_poly.pdbx_strand_id
1 'polypeptide(L)'
;MLKQLIILISLISLGTSCTASEKVSSMTVKDVGSLHFIASTFKTDEHKLKFCGDYLCVIDGHLFFGSDGKKPAIITKRFYFKINGHDIDLNITGMFEPGVTSENISQRISVEHYWGDFYKVAGRFSDGAGSYIAQWIVSKDGSIRTHLSDMETALDIQGMINR
;
A
#
# COMPACT_ATOMS: atom_id res chain seq x y z
N MET A 1 -25.71 -61.68 -22.62
CA MET A 1 -25.69 -60.30 -23.14
C MET A 1 -25.34 -59.37 -21.98
N LEU A 2 -24.07 -58.96 -21.86
CA LEU A 2 -23.60 -58.10 -20.77
C LEU A 2 -23.01 -56.81 -21.38
N LYS A 3 -23.42 -55.70 -20.76
CA LYS A 3 -23.46 -54.33 -21.27
C LYS A 3 -22.07 -53.72 -21.52
N GLN A 4 -21.96 -52.96 -22.62
CA GLN A 4 -20.82 -52.10 -22.94
C GLN A 4 -20.69 -50.99 -21.88
N LEU A 5 -19.48 -50.83 -21.32
CA LEU A 5 -19.11 -49.76 -20.41
C LEU A 5 -18.52 -48.61 -21.24
N ILE A 6 -19.23 -47.49 -21.30
CA ILE A 6 -18.80 -46.26 -21.99
C ILE A 6 -17.84 -45.51 -21.05
N ILE A 7 -16.58 -45.36 -21.46
CA ILE A 7 -15.57 -44.56 -20.76
C ILE A 7 -15.76 -43.10 -21.19
N LEU A 8 -16.21 -42.25 -20.26
CA LEU A 8 -16.41 -40.82 -20.46
C LEU A 8 -15.06 -40.09 -20.29
N ILE A 9 -14.48 -39.58 -21.39
CA ILE A 9 -13.26 -38.77 -21.37
C ILE A 9 -13.64 -37.37 -20.86
N SER A 10 -13.18 -37.02 -19.66
CA SER A 10 -13.37 -35.69 -19.07
C SER A 10 -12.34 -34.73 -19.66
N LEU A 11 -12.80 -33.78 -20.49
CA LEU A 11 -12.00 -32.66 -21.00
C LEU A 11 -11.72 -31.68 -19.84
N ILE A 12 -10.48 -31.67 -19.33
CA ILE A 12 -10.04 -30.68 -18.33
C ILE A 12 -9.69 -29.38 -19.07
N SER A 13 -10.57 -28.40 -19.01
CA SER A 13 -10.30 -27.04 -19.48
C SER A 13 -9.38 -26.33 -18.48
N LEU A 14 -8.11 -26.19 -18.86
CA LEU A 14 -7.15 -25.33 -18.16
C LEU A 14 -7.55 -23.87 -18.38
N GLY A 15 -8.34 -23.31 -17.46
CA GLY A 15 -8.60 -21.88 -17.39
C GLY A 15 -7.32 -21.15 -16.98
N THR A 16 -6.69 -20.44 -17.90
CA THR A 16 -5.60 -19.50 -17.59
C THR A 16 -6.18 -18.28 -16.90
N SER A 17 -6.14 -18.28 -15.57
CA SER A 17 -6.47 -17.09 -14.79
C SER A 17 -5.34 -16.07 -14.96
N CYS A 18 -5.63 -14.99 -15.66
CA CYS A 18 -4.76 -13.82 -15.76
C CYS A 18 -4.77 -13.13 -14.37
N THR A 19 -3.86 -13.54 -13.49
CA THR A 19 -3.66 -12.83 -12.22
C THR A 19 -2.97 -11.51 -12.52
N ALA A 20 -3.54 -10.41 -12.03
CA ALA A 20 -2.90 -9.11 -12.11
C ALA A 20 -1.55 -9.19 -11.39
N SER A 21 -0.47 -8.78 -12.06
CA SER A 21 0.87 -8.88 -11.50
C SER A 21 1.04 -7.88 -10.36
N GLU A 22 1.25 -8.39 -9.15
CA GLU A 22 1.68 -7.58 -8.02
C GLU A 22 3.14 -7.17 -8.22
N LYS A 23 3.47 -5.94 -7.82
CA LYS A 23 4.83 -5.41 -7.75
C LYS A 23 5.25 -5.38 -6.30
N VAL A 24 6.35 -6.06 -5.99
CA VAL A 24 6.93 -6.10 -4.65
C VAL A 24 8.21 -5.28 -4.64
N SER A 25 8.33 -4.38 -3.68
CA SER A 25 9.52 -3.58 -3.42
C SER A 25 9.92 -3.77 -1.98
N SER A 26 11.22 -3.93 -1.72
CA SER A 26 11.70 -4.19 -0.37
C SER A 26 13.02 -3.49 -0.08
N MET A 27 13.26 -3.20 1.20
CA MET A 27 14.53 -2.68 1.68
C MET A 27 14.92 -3.38 2.98
N THR A 28 16.23 -3.61 3.14
CA THR A 28 16.79 -4.13 4.40
C THR A 28 16.95 -2.98 5.39
N VAL A 29 16.52 -3.22 6.62
CA VAL A 29 16.82 -2.35 7.77
C VAL A 29 17.89 -3.05 8.58
N LYS A 30 19.11 -2.51 8.51
CA LYS A 30 20.32 -3.15 9.06
C LYS A 30 20.11 -3.57 10.52
N ASP A 31 20.46 -4.81 10.84
CA ASP A 31 20.41 -5.42 12.17
C ASP A 31 19.00 -5.51 12.80
N VAL A 32 17.94 -5.20 12.03
CA VAL A 32 16.55 -5.19 12.53
C VAL A 32 15.65 -6.12 11.71
N GLY A 33 15.68 -6.01 10.38
CA GLY A 33 14.73 -6.74 9.55
C GLY A 33 14.62 -6.21 8.13
N SER A 34 13.41 -6.28 7.56
CA SER A 34 13.16 -5.81 6.19
C SER A 34 11.76 -5.23 6.03
N LEU A 35 11.67 -4.14 5.28
CA LEU A 35 10.41 -3.48 4.97
C LEU A 35 9.97 -3.91 3.57
N HIS A 36 8.68 -4.21 3.40
CA HIS A 36 8.12 -4.77 2.18
C HIS A 36 6.87 -4.00 1.78
N PHE A 37 6.82 -3.60 0.52
CA PHE A 37 5.77 -2.81 -0.07
C PHE A 37 5.21 -3.56 -1.29
N ILE A 38 3.91 -3.81 -1.30
CA ILE A 38 3.23 -4.55 -2.35
C ILE A 38 2.18 -3.64 -2.98
N ALA A 39 2.29 -3.46 -4.29
CA ALA A 39 1.36 -2.68 -5.10
C ALA A 39 0.76 -3.51 -6.23
N SER A 40 -0.43 -3.14 -6.68
CA SER A 40 -1.06 -3.73 -7.86
C SER A 40 -1.78 -2.67 -8.69
N THR A 41 -2.24 -3.04 -9.87
CA THR A 41 -3.16 -2.21 -10.66
C THR A 41 -4.44 -1.96 -9.86
N PHE A 42 -4.91 -0.72 -9.87
CA PHE A 42 -6.21 -0.34 -9.34
C PHE A 42 -7.30 -0.74 -10.32
N LYS A 43 -8.31 -1.47 -9.83
CA LYS A 43 -9.43 -1.95 -10.63
C LYS A 43 -10.70 -1.30 -10.13
N THR A 44 -11.29 -0.43 -10.96
CA THR A 44 -12.42 0.42 -10.57
C THR A 44 -13.64 -0.37 -10.08
N ASP A 45 -13.87 -1.56 -10.62
CA ASP A 45 -14.97 -2.47 -10.27
C ASP A 45 -14.82 -3.16 -8.91
N GLU A 46 -13.61 -3.17 -8.33
CA GLU A 46 -13.34 -3.72 -7.00
C GLU A 46 -13.56 -2.70 -5.87
N HIS A 47 -13.87 -1.44 -6.19
CA HIS A 47 -13.90 -0.34 -5.22
C HIS A 47 -15.19 0.51 -5.27
N LYS A 48 -15.60 1.02 -4.11
CA LYS A 48 -16.71 1.98 -4.00
C LYS A 48 -16.19 3.40 -4.17
N LEU A 49 -16.50 4.02 -5.29
CA LEU A 49 -16.07 5.38 -5.61
C LEU A 49 -17.17 6.40 -5.28
N LYS A 50 -16.77 7.52 -4.68
CA LYS A 50 -17.64 8.70 -4.52
C LYS A 50 -16.94 9.94 -5.08
N PHE A 51 -17.67 10.63 -5.94
CA PHE A 51 -17.25 11.86 -6.59
C PHE A 51 -17.85 13.08 -5.85
N CYS A 52 -17.08 14.15 -5.78
CA CYS A 52 -17.45 15.44 -5.20
C CYS A 52 -17.37 16.49 -6.32
N GLY A 53 -18.46 16.63 -7.08
CA GLY A 53 -18.41 17.30 -8.39
C GLY A 53 -17.72 16.41 -9.43
N ASP A 54 -16.78 16.97 -10.17
CA ASP A 54 -16.06 16.24 -11.24
C ASP A 54 -14.86 15.44 -10.73
N TYR A 55 -14.53 15.53 -9.44
CA TYR A 55 -13.35 14.90 -8.85
C TYR A 55 -13.73 13.72 -7.96
N LEU A 56 -12.98 12.62 -8.07
CA LEU A 56 -12.99 11.54 -7.09
C LEU A 56 -12.50 12.10 -5.76
N CYS A 57 -13.21 11.82 -4.67
CA CYS A 57 -12.84 12.34 -3.34
C CYS A 57 -12.79 11.23 -2.28
N VAL A 58 -13.53 10.13 -2.49
CA VAL A 58 -13.62 9.03 -1.53
C VAL A 58 -13.55 7.69 -2.26
N ILE A 59 -12.72 6.79 -1.73
CA ILE A 59 -12.59 5.40 -2.16
C ILE A 59 -12.83 4.51 -0.93
N ASP A 60 -13.77 3.58 -1.04
CA ASP A 60 -14.16 2.63 0.02
C ASP A 60 -14.53 3.31 1.36
N GLY A 61 -15.14 4.49 1.28
CA GLY A 61 -15.57 5.25 2.46
C GLY A 61 -14.47 6.08 3.12
N HIS A 62 -13.26 6.11 2.56
CA HIS A 62 -12.15 6.92 3.06
C HIS A 62 -11.76 8.03 2.09
N LEU A 63 -11.35 9.18 2.62
CA LEU A 63 -10.58 10.16 1.85
C LEU A 63 -9.31 9.46 1.32
N PHE A 64 -8.92 9.80 0.10
CA PHE A 64 -7.81 9.15 -0.55
C PHE A 64 -6.72 10.15 -0.94
N PHE A 65 -5.48 9.69 -0.89
CA PHE A 65 -4.27 10.41 -1.22
C PHE A 65 -3.56 9.73 -2.38
N GLY A 66 -2.82 10.50 -3.19
CA GLY A 66 -2.04 10.00 -4.32
C GLY A 66 -2.47 10.50 -5.68
N SER A 67 -3.59 11.22 -5.78
CA SER A 67 -4.07 11.81 -7.04
C SER A 67 -4.73 13.17 -6.82
N ASP A 68 -4.78 13.98 -7.88
CA ASP A 68 -5.49 15.26 -8.00
C ASP A 68 -7.00 15.07 -8.27
N GLY A 69 -7.62 14.09 -7.62
CA GLY A 69 -9.04 13.75 -7.80
C GLY A 69 -9.34 12.92 -9.05
N LYS A 70 -8.32 12.39 -9.74
CA LYS A 70 -8.50 11.39 -10.78
C LYS A 70 -8.56 9.98 -10.17
N LYS A 71 -9.01 9.02 -10.98
CA LYS A 71 -8.95 7.62 -10.59
C LYS A 71 -7.47 7.19 -10.52
N PRO A 72 -7.04 6.53 -9.43
CA PRO A 72 -5.69 6.00 -9.37
C PRO A 72 -5.52 4.83 -10.35
N ALA A 73 -4.31 4.67 -10.88
CA ALA A 73 -3.86 3.54 -11.67
C ALA A 73 -3.26 2.43 -10.80
N ILE A 74 -2.65 2.78 -9.67
CA ILE A 74 -2.01 1.84 -8.75
C ILE A 74 -2.60 1.94 -7.34
N ILE A 75 -2.77 0.78 -6.70
CA ILE A 75 -3.16 0.64 -5.30
C ILE A 75 -2.06 -0.03 -4.49
N THR A 76 -1.89 0.43 -3.25
CA THR A 76 -1.09 -0.27 -2.25
C THR A 76 -1.91 -1.45 -1.71
N LYS A 77 -1.44 -2.68 -1.88
CA LYS A 77 -2.13 -3.88 -1.37
C LYS A 77 -1.69 -4.23 0.04
N ARG A 78 -0.39 -4.06 0.33
CA ARG A 78 0.19 -4.36 1.64
C ARG A 78 1.45 -3.54 1.85
N PHE A 79 1.65 -3.06 3.06
CA PHE A 79 2.90 -2.48 3.49
C PHE A 79 3.19 -3.05 4.86
N TYR A 80 4.33 -3.72 5.04
CA TYR A 80 4.64 -4.40 6.30
C TYR A 80 6.12 -4.35 6.62
N PHE A 81 6.41 -4.34 7.92
CA PHE A 81 7.77 -4.46 8.43
C PHE A 81 7.96 -5.86 9.01
N LYS A 82 8.88 -6.63 8.43
CA LYS A 82 9.31 -7.90 8.98
C LYS A 82 10.37 -7.69 10.06
N ILE A 83 9.99 -7.86 11.32
CA ILE A 83 10.85 -7.70 12.51
C ILE A 83 10.90 -9.04 13.26
N ASN A 84 12.10 -9.57 13.51
CA ASN A 84 12.28 -10.86 14.22
C ASN A 84 11.45 -12.03 13.65
N GLY A 85 11.24 -12.05 12.34
CA GLY A 85 10.44 -13.07 11.66
C GLY A 85 8.92 -12.84 11.66
N HIS A 86 8.43 -11.81 12.36
CA HIS A 86 7.02 -11.41 12.36
C HIS A 86 6.75 -10.34 11.30
N ASP A 87 5.69 -10.52 10.52
CA ASP A 87 5.19 -9.48 9.61
C ASP A 87 4.25 -8.54 10.38
N ILE A 88 4.63 -7.27 10.48
CA ILE A 88 3.83 -6.23 11.13
C ILE A 88 3.23 -5.34 10.05
N ASP A 89 1.93 -5.47 9.81
CA ASP A 89 1.24 -4.68 8.79
C ASP A 89 1.12 -3.20 9.22
N LEU A 90 1.38 -2.30 8.28
CA LEU A 90 1.21 -0.86 8.41
C LEU A 90 -0.14 -0.47 7.82
N ASN A 91 -0.92 0.36 8.55
CA ASN A 91 -2.20 0.83 8.03
C ASN A 91 -1.99 1.72 6.79
N ILE A 92 -2.47 1.25 5.64
CA ILE A 92 -2.41 1.89 4.33
C ILE A 92 -3.75 2.46 3.85
N THR A 93 -4.79 2.48 4.69
CA THR A 93 -6.11 2.98 4.31
C THR A 93 -6.01 4.41 3.77
N GLY A 94 -6.60 4.65 2.59
CA GLY A 94 -6.57 5.94 1.91
C GLY A 94 -5.29 6.22 1.11
N MET A 95 -4.35 5.28 1.00
CA MET A 95 -3.08 5.49 0.29
C MET A 95 -3.07 4.82 -1.09
N PHE A 96 -3.06 5.64 -2.15
CA PHE A 96 -3.03 5.20 -3.55
C PHE A 96 -1.83 5.82 -4.27
N GLU A 97 -1.56 5.37 -5.49
CA GLU A 97 -0.46 5.87 -6.32
C GLU A 97 0.85 6.04 -5.56
N PRO A 98 1.38 4.98 -4.94
CA PRO A 98 2.49 5.12 -4.00
C PRO A 98 3.78 5.62 -4.68
N GLY A 99 3.98 5.33 -5.96
CA GLY A 99 5.21 5.66 -6.69
C GLY A 99 6.47 5.00 -6.12
N VAL A 100 6.31 4.03 -5.21
CA VAL A 100 7.40 3.26 -4.62
C VAL A 100 7.73 2.08 -5.53
N THR A 101 9.02 1.94 -5.84
CA THR A 101 9.58 0.84 -6.63
C THR A 101 10.81 0.28 -5.93
N SER A 102 11.32 -0.86 -6.40
CA SER A 102 12.51 -1.49 -5.82
C SER A 102 13.76 -0.63 -5.97
N GLU A 103 13.80 0.22 -7.00
CA GLU A 103 14.90 1.12 -7.30
C GLU A 103 14.90 2.38 -6.40
N ASN A 104 13.74 2.78 -5.88
CA ASN A 104 13.59 4.06 -5.17
C ASN A 104 13.11 3.93 -3.71
N ILE A 105 12.77 2.72 -3.24
CA ILE A 105 12.20 2.53 -1.90
C ILE A 105 13.08 3.10 -0.79
N SER A 106 14.40 2.94 -0.87
CA SER A 106 15.35 3.48 0.11
C SER A 106 15.50 5.00 0.08
N GLN A 107 15.06 5.66 -1.01
CA GLN A 107 15.05 7.11 -1.14
C GLN A 107 13.71 7.72 -0.69
N ARG A 108 12.63 6.92 -0.77
CA ARG A 108 11.26 7.35 -0.45
C ARG A 108 10.84 7.02 0.97
N ILE A 109 11.44 6.01 1.57
CA ILE A 109 11.05 5.48 2.88
C ILE A 109 12.26 5.48 3.81
N SER A 110 12.08 6.03 5.01
CA SER A 110 13.04 5.95 6.10
C SER A 110 12.52 5.07 7.22
N VAL A 111 13.44 4.38 7.88
CA VAL A 111 13.19 3.62 9.09
C VAL A 111 14.24 4.04 10.12
N GLU A 112 13.78 4.61 11.23
CA GLU A 112 14.64 5.12 12.30
C GLU A 112 14.27 4.43 13.61
N HIS A 113 15.28 4.06 14.40
CA HIS A 113 15.04 3.65 15.78
C HIS A 113 14.44 4.82 16.57
N TYR A 114 13.43 4.54 17.40
CA TYR A 114 12.74 5.60 18.15
C TYR A 114 12.95 5.48 19.66
N TRP A 115 12.50 4.39 20.28
CA TRP A 115 12.80 4.03 21.67
C TRP A 115 12.60 2.54 21.87
N GLY A 116 13.31 1.90 22.81
CA GLY A 116 13.11 0.48 23.10
C GLY A 116 13.18 -0.39 21.84
N ASP A 117 12.12 -1.15 21.58
CA ASP A 117 11.89 -1.97 20.37
C ASP A 117 10.97 -1.31 19.34
N PHE A 118 10.77 0.01 19.43
CA PHE A 118 9.95 0.80 18.52
C PHE A 118 10.80 1.50 17.46
N TYR A 119 10.24 1.51 16.24
CA TYR A 119 10.79 2.16 15.07
C TYR A 119 9.78 3.15 14.50
N LYS A 120 10.30 4.27 14.02
CA LYS A 120 9.55 5.20 13.19
C LYS A 120 9.77 4.82 11.74
N VAL A 121 8.68 4.55 11.02
CA VAL A 121 8.69 4.38 9.57
C VAL A 121 8.04 5.62 8.97
N ALA A 122 8.72 6.32 8.08
CA ALA A 122 8.17 7.47 7.38
C ALA A 122 8.36 7.32 5.88
N GLY A 123 7.41 7.78 5.09
CA GLY A 123 7.49 7.67 3.64
C GLY A 123 6.90 8.87 2.91
N ARG A 124 7.47 9.17 1.75
CA ARG A 124 6.90 10.06 0.73
C ARG A 124 6.36 9.22 -0.43
N PHE A 125 5.13 9.52 -0.82
CA PHE A 125 4.37 8.74 -1.79
C PHE A 125 3.82 9.63 -2.90
N SER A 126 3.48 8.99 -4.03
CA SER A 126 3.22 9.61 -5.33
C SER A 126 4.45 10.37 -5.87
N ASP A 127 4.51 10.58 -7.18
CA ASP A 127 5.58 11.28 -7.89
C ASP A 127 5.09 12.53 -8.62
N GLY A 128 3.83 12.92 -8.39
CA GLY A 128 3.21 14.06 -9.05
C GLY A 128 2.19 14.79 -8.18
N ALA A 129 1.14 15.29 -8.82
CA ALA A 129 0.03 15.94 -8.16
C ALA A 129 -0.67 14.96 -7.20
N GLY A 130 -0.92 15.42 -5.97
CA GLY A 130 -1.42 14.55 -4.89
C GLY A 130 -0.32 13.79 -4.14
N SER A 131 0.95 14.25 -4.23
CA SER A 131 2.04 13.78 -3.36
C SER A 131 1.65 13.89 -1.88
N TYR A 132 1.99 12.86 -1.11
CA TYR A 132 1.63 12.78 0.29
C TYR A 132 2.72 12.13 1.13
N ILE A 133 2.66 12.35 2.44
CA ILE A 133 3.54 11.76 3.43
C ILE A 133 2.72 10.93 4.40
N ALA A 134 3.33 9.87 4.91
CA ALA A 134 2.75 9.09 6.00
C ALA A 134 3.84 8.63 6.97
N GLN A 135 3.45 8.49 8.23
CA GLN A 135 4.33 8.05 9.30
C GLN A 135 3.63 7.01 10.16
N TRP A 136 4.38 6.00 10.57
CA TRP A 136 3.98 4.96 11.49
C TRP A 136 4.98 4.85 12.63
N ILE A 137 4.47 4.40 13.78
CA ILE A 137 5.26 3.81 14.85
C ILE A 137 5.01 2.31 14.79
N VAL A 138 6.08 1.52 14.79
CA VAL A 138 6.05 0.07 14.58
C VAL A 138 6.90 -0.61 15.66
N SER A 139 6.40 -1.72 16.20
CA SER A 139 7.14 -2.66 17.07
C SER A 139 6.80 -4.09 16.65
N LYS A 140 7.42 -5.08 17.29
CA LYS A 140 7.06 -6.50 17.10
C LYS A 140 5.60 -6.83 17.47
N ASP A 141 4.97 -6.01 18.31
CA ASP A 141 3.63 -6.27 18.83
C ASP A 141 2.53 -5.57 18.00
N GLY A 142 2.90 -4.72 17.05
CA GLY A 142 1.96 -4.04 16.17
C GLY A 142 2.47 -2.72 15.62
N SER A 143 1.60 -2.04 14.87
CA SER A 143 1.86 -0.71 14.32
C SER A 143 0.68 0.23 14.53
N ILE A 144 0.97 1.52 14.50
CA ILE A 144 -0.03 2.58 14.39
C ILE A 144 0.43 3.63 13.39
N ARG A 145 -0.47 4.04 12.49
CA ARG A 145 -0.22 5.21 11.64
C ARG A 145 -0.46 6.46 12.45
N THR A 146 0.59 7.25 12.64
CA THR A 146 0.53 8.50 13.41
C THR A 146 0.24 9.71 12.53
N HIS A 147 0.49 9.62 11.22
CA HIS A 147 0.32 10.73 10.30
C HIS A 147 0.01 10.27 8.88
N LEU A 148 -0.85 11.01 8.19
CA LEU A 148 -1.12 10.93 6.75
C LEU A 148 -1.63 12.30 6.29
N SER A 149 -0.92 12.95 5.38
CA SER A 149 -1.37 14.22 4.79
C SER A 149 -0.65 14.50 3.47
N ASP A 150 -1.17 15.44 2.69
CA ASP A 150 -0.37 16.12 1.68
C ASP A 150 0.67 17.06 2.32
N MET A 151 1.56 17.60 1.48
CA MET A 151 2.64 18.48 1.92
C MET A 151 2.14 19.85 2.39
N GLU A 152 1.06 20.37 1.80
CA GLU A 152 0.51 21.68 2.15
C GLU A 152 -0.05 21.65 3.58
N THR A 153 -0.89 20.65 3.86
CA THR A 153 -1.45 20.39 5.19
C THR A 153 -0.36 20.14 6.24
N ALA A 154 0.71 19.44 5.88
CA ALA A 154 1.84 19.22 6.78
C ALA A 154 2.54 20.54 7.17
N LEU A 155 2.72 21.45 6.21
CA LEU A 155 3.30 22.76 6.45
C LEU A 155 2.38 23.65 7.30
N ASP A 156 1.07 23.58 7.09
CA ASP A 156 0.10 24.30 7.92
C ASP A 156 0.18 23.87 9.38
N ILE A 157 0.24 22.56 9.65
CA ILE A 157 0.41 22.01 11.00
C ILE A 157 1.74 22.47 11.62
N GLN A 158 2.84 22.44 10.85
CA GLN A 158 4.14 22.92 11.32
C GLN A 158 4.10 24.40 11.69
N GLY A 159 3.37 25.21 10.92
CA GLY A 159 3.13 26.62 11.21
C GLY A 159 2.34 26.86 12.49
N MET A 160 1.48 25.92 12.91
CA MET A 160 0.75 26.01 14.18
C MET A 160 1.64 25.72 15.39
N ILE A 161 2.65 24.85 15.25
CA ILE A 161 3.59 24.51 16.33
C ILE A 161 4.57 25.66 16.61
N ASN A 162 4.95 26.41 15.58
CA ASN A 162 5.95 27.48 15.66
C ASN A 162 5.37 28.86 16.06
N ARG A 163 4.10 28.91 16.44
CA ARG A 163 3.42 30.12 16.95
C ARG A 163 3.30 30.06 18.46
#